data_AF-A0A345QM17-F1
#
_entry.id   AF-A0A345QM17-F1
#
_cell.length_a   1.000
_cell.length_b   1.000
_cell.length_c   1.000
_cell.angle_alpha   90.00
_cell.angle_beta   90.00
_cell.angle_gamma   90.00
#
_symmetry.space_group_name_H-M   'P 1'
#
loop_
_entity.id
_entity.type
_entity.pdbx_description
1 polymer ?
#
loop_
_entity_poly.entity_id
_entity_poly.type
_entity_poly.pdbx_seq_one_letter_code
_entity_poly.pdbx_strand_id
1 'polypeptide(L)'
;MTGACSLAALKSALDAGFEVRLSSALHVKLYFFDEKLFVGSANLTGKGLALVGYCNDELSTEGEPTARDAEIAENLWSQGTEINHARLIAMQKFIEQLDTVSNNTPASWPDAIFVEERDLYCSDFPQNTTADSFRWNDIEKFKVSPAYLWLISSVEENGGSASFGWLSKKLHTDVYDDPAPYRRNIKELLENLLDLVVVFQPDGVCVEKPNVSSVVFLRD
;
A
#
# COMPACT_ATOMS: atom_id res chain seq x y z
N MET A 1 -17.83 -0.16 -9.45
CA MET A 1 -16.57 0.53 -9.10
C MET A 1 -15.85 0.92 -10.38
N THR A 2 -15.82 2.19 -10.71
CA THR A 2 -14.94 2.74 -11.75
C THR A 2 -13.55 2.92 -11.15
N GLY A 3 -12.53 2.25 -11.70
CA GLY A 3 -11.14 2.36 -11.24
C GLY A 3 -10.54 1.10 -10.59
N ALA A 4 -11.32 0.05 -10.36
CA ALA A 4 -10.79 -1.24 -9.95
C ALA A 4 -10.12 -1.96 -11.14
N CYS A 5 -9.01 -2.66 -10.89
CA CYS A 5 -8.32 -3.44 -11.92
C CYS A 5 -9.21 -4.62 -12.37
N SER A 6 -9.35 -4.79 -13.69
CA SER A 6 -10.20 -5.82 -14.26
C SER A 6 -9.43 -7.14 -14.41
N LEU A 7 -9.92 -8.23 -13.81
CA LEU A 7 -9.32 -9.57 -14.00
C LEU A 7 -9.34 -9.99 -15.48
N ALA A 8 -10.32 -9.54 -16.27
CA ALA A 8 -10.36 -9.79 -17.71
C ALA A 8 -9.22 -9.07 -18.44
N ALA A 9 -8.90 -7.82 -18.06
CA ALA A 9 -7.78 -7.09 -18.62
C ALA A 9 -6.44 -7.75 -18.26
N LEU A 10 -6.28 -8.22 -17.00
CA LEU A 10 -5.10 -8.98 -16.58
C LEU A 10 -4.96 -10.26 -17.42
N LYS A 11 -6.05 -11.00 -17.62
CA LYS A 11 -6.06 -12.20 -18.47
C LYS A 11 -5.59 -11.88 -19.89
N SER A 12 -6.13 -10.82 -20.49
CA SER A 12 -5.75 -10.40 -21.84
C SER A 12 -4.27 -10.01 -21.94
N ALA A 13 -3.72 -9.35 -20.91
CA ALA A 13 -2.30 -9.02 -20.86
C ALA A 13 -1.43 -10.30 -20.83
N LEU A 14 -1.76 -11.25 -19.95
CA LEU A 14 -1.06 -12.52 -19.84
C LEU A 14 -1.15 -13.36 -21.12
N ASP A 15 -2.33 -13.43 -21.73
CA ASP A 15 -2.55 -14.17 -22.98
C ASP A 15 -1.77 -13.55 -24.16
N ALA A 16 -1.47 -12.24 -24.10
CA ALA A 16 -0.62 -11.53 -25.06
C ALA A 16 0.88 -11.64 -24.73
N GLY A 17 1.26 -12.33 -23.65
CA GLY A 17 2.65 -12.55 -23.25
C GLY A 17 3.25 -11.42 -22.42
N PHE A 18 2.44 -10.50 -21.89
CA PHE A 18 2.94 -9.50 -20.95
C PHE A 18 3.13 -10.12 -19.56
N GLU A 19 4.23 -9.75 -18.91
CA GLU A 19 4.41 -10.00 -17.48
C GLU A 19 3.57 -9.00 -16.68
N VAL A 20 2.94 -9.50 -15.62
CA VAL A 20 2.08 -8.69 -14.76
C VAL A 20 2.49 -8.91 -13.32
N ARG A 21 2.64 -7.83 -12.58
CA ARG A 21 2.86 -7.83 -11.14
C ARG A 21 1.87 -6.88 -10.46
N LEU A 22 1.51 -7.19 -9.23
CA LEU A 22 0.63 -6.36 -8.42
C LEU A 22 1.41 -5.84 -7.21
N SER A 23 1.29 -4.54 -6.95
CA SER A 23 1.78 -3.92 -5.72
C SER A 23 0.76 -2.95 -5.13
N SER A 24 0.62 -2.94 -3.81
CA SER A 24 -0.19 -1.98 -3.07
C SER A 24 0.51 -0.65 -2.82
N ALA A 25 1.82 -0.55 -3.03
CA ALA A 25 2.57 0.71 -2.85
C ALA A 25 2.38 1.69 -4.01
N LEU A 26 1.91 1.23 -5.17
CA LEU A 26 1.87 2.03 -6.39
C LEU A 26 0.60 2.90 -6.48
N HIS A 27 0.74 4.21 -6.25
CA HIS A 27 -0.32 5.19 -6.50
C HIS A 27 -0.11 6.04 -7.76
N VAL A 28 1.09 6.01 -8.33
CA VAL A 28 1.46 6.75 -9.54
C VAL A 28 1.02 6.03 -10.81
N LYS A 29 0.73 6.79 -11.87
CA LYS A 29 0.60 6.26 -13.22
C LYS A 29 1.86 6.65 -13.98
N LEU A 30 2.72 5.65 -14.15
CA LEU A 30 4.04 5.79 -14.72
C LEU A 30 4.09 4.97 -16.01
N TYR A 31 4.59 5.58 -17.08
CA TYR A 31 4.89 4.87 -18.33
C TYR A 31 6.34 5.10 -18.68
N PHE A 32 7.10 4.00 -18.75
CA PHE A 32 8.52 4.00 -19.04
C PHE A 32 8.72 3.37 -20.42
N PHE A 33 9.33 4.11 -21.34
CA PHE A 33 9.60 3.69 -22.71
C PHE A 33 11.05 3.98 -23.04
N ASP A 34 11.95 3.04 -22.77
CA ASP A 34 13.39 3.17 -23.01
C ASP A 34 13.94 4.53 -22.50
N GLU A 35 14.09 5.52 -23.38
CA GLU A 35 14.63 6.86 -23.08
C GLU A 35 13.56 7.88 -22.66
N LYS A 36 12.30 7.47 -22.50
CA LYS A 36 11.18 8.36 -22.18
C LYS A 36 10.39 7.91 -20.97
N LEU A 37 9.99 8.88 -20.16
CA LEU A 37 9.14 8.73 -19.01
C LEU A 37 7.91 9.63 -19.13
N PHE A 38 6.74 9.07 -18.87
CA PHE A 38 5.52 9.84 -18.70
C PHE A 38 4.93 9.60 -17.32
N VAL A 39 4.70 10.69 -16.58
CA VAL A 39 4.06 10.68 -15.26
C VAL A 39 2.83 11.59 -15.34
N GLY A 40 1.67 11.12 -14.90
CA GLY A 40 0.47 11.95 -14.95
C GLY A 40 -0.78 11.32 -14.37
N SER A 41 -1.92 11.90 -14.75
CA SER A 41 -3.25 11.42 -14.34
C SER A 41 -3.79 10.28 -15.20
N ALA A 42 -3.22 10.08 -16.39
CA ALA A 42 -3.69 9.11 -17.38
C ALA A 42 -3.59 7.68 -16.86
N ASN A 43 -4.73 6.98 -16.79
CA ASN A 43 -4.78 5.54 -16.52
C ASN A 43 -4.53 4.74 -17.81
N LEU A 44 -4.00 3.51 -17.67
CA LEU A 44 -3.81 2.57 -18.78
C LEU A 44 -5.16 2.03 -19.27
N THR A 45 -5.90 2.87 -19.98
CA THR A 45 -7.24 2.62 -20.50
C THR A 45 -7.38 3.31 -21.85
N GLY A 46 -8.34 2.87 -22.67
CA GLY A 46 -8.60 3.51 -23.96
C GLY A 46 -8.89 5.01 -23.85
N LYS A 47 -9.62 5.45 -22.81
CA LYS A 47 -9.94 6.87 -22.60
C LYS A 47 -8.76 7.67 -22.04
N GLY A 48 -8.01 7.11 -21.10
CA GLY A 48 -6.87 7.79 -20.48
C GLY A 48 -5.69 7.98 -21.44
N LEU A 49 -5.47 7.04 -22.37
CA LEU A 49 -4.43 7.13 -23.39
C LEU A 49 -4.94 7.62 -24.76
N ALA A 50 -6.18 8.13 -24.82
CA ALA A 50 -6.82 8.62 -26.05
C ALA A 50 -6.78 7.62 -27.24
N LEU A 51 -6.88 6.32 -26.96
CA LEU A 51 -6.93 5.24 -27.97
C LEU A 51 -8.35 5.02 -28.54
N VAL A 52 -9.34 5.77 -28.03
CA VAL A 52 -10.74 5.73 -28.48
C VAL A 52 -11.27 7.14 -28.69
N GLY A 53 -12.26 7.30 -29.57
CA GLY A 53 -12.70 8.62 -30.05
C GLY A 53 -13.30 9.58 -29.00
N TYR A 54 -13.74 9.09 -27.84
CA TYR A 54 -14.14 9.93 -26.70
C TYR A 54 -13.20 9.66 -25.53
N CYS A 55 -12.23 10.55 -25.31
CA CYS A 55 -11.16 10.41 -24.33
C CYS A 55 -11.34 11.36 -23.13
N ASN A 56 -10.55 11.14 -22.08
CA ASN A 56 -10.48 12.04 -20.93
C ASN A 56 -9.53 13.19 -21.22
N ASP A 57 -9.78 14.34 -20.59
CA ASP A 57 -8.79 15.42 -20.49
C ASP A 57 -7.77 15.04 -19.41
N GLU A 58 -6.61 14.53 -19.83
CA GLU A 58 -5.52 14.11 -18.95
C GLU A 58 -4.35 15.11 -19.03
N LEU A 59 -3.61 15.25 -17.92
CA LEU A 59 -2.37 16.03 -17.88
C LEU A 59 -1.22 15.12 -17.47
N SER A 60 -0.17 15.13 -18.28
CA SER A 60 1.05 14.35 -18.05
C SER A 60 2.28 15.20 -18.32
N THR A 61 3.37 14.86 -17.63
CA THR A 61 4.70 15.41 -17.87
C THR A 61 5.54 14.36 -18.59
N GLU A 62 6.16 14.75 -19.71
CA GLU A 62 7.20 13.97 -20.40
C GLU A 62 8.56 14.36 -19.83
N GLY A 63 9.43 13.38 -19.64
CA GLY A 63 10.82 13.58 -19.25
C GLY A 63 11.73 12.46 -19.73
N GLU A 64 13.03 12.67 -19.59
CA GLU A 64 14.03 11.62 -19.78
C GLU A 64 14.31 10.96 -18.42
N PRO A 65 14.23 9.62 -18.32
CA PRO A 65 14.45 8.94 -17.06
C PRO A 65 15.93 9.03 -16.67
N THR A 66 16.17 9.39 -15.43
CA THR A 66 17.50 9.29 -14.83
C THR A 66 17.78 7.84 -14.43
N ALA A 67 19.06 7.51 -14.16
CA ALA A 67 19.42 6.20 -13.61
C ALA A 67 18.69 5.91 -12.28
N ARG A 68 18.33 6.96 -11.53
CA ARG A 68 17.59 6.84 -10.28
C ARG A 68 16.12 6.50 -10.51
N ASP A 69 15.48 7.10 -11.52
CA ASP A 69 14.10 6.77 -11.88
C ASP A 69 13.96 5.30 -12.29
N ALA A 70 14.94 4.79 -13.04
CA ALA A 70 15.02 3.38 -13.40
C ALA A 70 15.20 2.48 -12.17
N GLU A 71 16.03 2.88 -11.19
CA GLU A 71 16.21 2.12 -9.94
C GLU A 71 14.92 2.05 -9.12
N ILE A 72 14.18 3.15 -9.00
CA ILE A 72 12.88 3.18 -8.30
C ILE A 72 11.87 2.29 -9.03
N ALA A 73 11.79 2.38 -10.36
CA ALA A 73 10.89 1.56 -11.16
C ALA A 73 11.22 0.06 -11.03
N GLU A 74 12.51 -0.30 -11.07
CA GLU A 74 12.97 -1.68 -10.91
C GLU A 74 12.72 -2.20 -9.48
N ASN A 75 12.91 -1.38 -8.45
CA ASN A 75 12.61 -1.80 -7.07
C ASN A 75 11.11 -2.11 -6.93
N LEU A 76 10.23 -1.22 -7.41
CA LEU A 76 8.79 -1.44 -7.42
C LEU A 76 8.39 -2.67 -8.23
N TRP A 77 9.03 -2.90 -9.37
CA TRP A 77 8.80 -4.08 -10.20
C TRP A 77 9.23 -5.37 -9.48
N SER A 78 10.45 -5.40 -8.96
CA SER A 78 11.04 -6.59 -8.33
C SER A 78 10.27 -7.05 -7.09
N GLN A 79 9.69 -6.12 -6.32
CA GLN A 79 8.86 -6.39 -5.14
C GLN A 79 7.39 -6.68 -5.46
N GLY A 80 6.95 -6.37 -6.68
CA GLY A 80 5.58 -6.67 -7.10
C GLY A 80 5.32 -8.18 -7.13
N THR A 81 4.20 -8.60 -6.55
CA THR A 81 3.78 -10.01 -6.56
C THR A 81 3.33 -10.39 -7.97
N GLU A 82 4.01 -11.37 -8.58
CA GLU A 82 3.71 -11.88 -9.92
C GLU A 82 2.24 -12.33 -10.04
N ILE A 83 1.58 -12.01 -11.14
CA ILE A 83 0.24 -12.53 -11.46
C ILE A 83 0.36 -13.42 -12.67
N ASN A 84 0.31 -14.74 -12.46
CA ASN A 84 0.22 -15.73 -13.55
C ASN A 84 -1.21 -16.25 -13.70
N HIS A 85 -1.47 -17.07 -14.73
CA HIS A 85 -2.80 -17.65 -14.98
C HIS A 85 -3.35 -18.43 -13.78
N ALA A 86 -2.51 -19.18 -13.07
CA ALA A 86 -2.95 -19.98 -11.93
C ALA A 86 -3.44 -19.08 -10.77
N ARG A 87 -2.68 -18.03 -10.44
CA ARG A 87 -3.06 -17.04 -9.43
C ARG A 87 -4.30 -16.27 -9.85
N LEU A 88 -4.41 -15.88 -11.13
CA LEU A 88 -5.59 -15.19 -11.66
C LEU A 88 -6.86 -16.05 -11.53
N ILE A 89 -6.77 -17.36 -11.81
CA ILE A 89 -7.88 -18.31 -11.61
C ILE A 89 -8.25 -18.41 -10.13
N ALA A 90 -7.28 -18.42 -9.22
CA ALA A 90 -7.55 -18.45 -7.78
C ALA A 90 -8.26 -17.17 -7.32
N MET A 91 -7.83 -16.00 -7.78
CA MET A 91 -8.49 -14.71 -7.51
C MET A 91 -9.94 -14.69 -8.01
N GLN A 92 -10.18 -15.17 -9.24
CA GLN A 92 -11.51 -15.24 -9.83
C GLN A 92 -12.45 -16.14 -9.01
N LYS A 93 -12.00 -17.35 -8.65
CA LYS A 93 -12.78 -18.28 -7.81
C LYS A 93 -13.14 -17.68 -6.46
N PHE A 94 -12.22 -16.93 -5.85
CA PHE A 94 -12.48 -16.28 -4.57
C PHE A 94 -13.57 -15.21 -4.69
N ILE A 95 -13.51 -14.35 -5.71
CA ILE A 95 -14.56 -13.35 -5.96
C ILE A 95 -15.92 -14.01 -6.19
N GLU A 96 -15.98 -15.07 -6.99
CA GLU A 96 -17.23 -15.81 -7.24
C GLU A 96 -17.82 -16.42 -5.96
N GLN A 97 -16.98 -16.82 -5.01
CA GLN A 97 -17.43 -17.29 -3.70
C GLN A 97 -17.99 -16.15 -2.85
N LEU A 98 -17.42 -14.94 -2.93
CA LEU A 98 -17.95 -13.77 -2.21
C LEU A 98 -19.35 -13.37 -2.70
N ASP A 99 -19.61 -13.48 -4.00
CA ASP A 99 -20.94 -13.17 -4.57
C ASP A 99 -22.05 -14.13 -4.11
N THR A 100 -21.68 -15.30 -3.57
CA THR A 100 -22.63 -16.33 -3.09
C THR A 100 -22.84 -16.33 -1.57
N VAL A 101 -21.97 -15.66 -0.81
CA VAL A 101 -21.99 -15.63 0.67
C VAL A 101 -22.23 -14.19 1.13
N SER A 102 -23.29 -13.96 1.91
CA SER A 102 -23.78 -12.63 2.34
C SER A 102 -22.71 -11.60 2.77
N ASN A 103 -22.79 -10.38 2.22
CA ASN A 103 -22.36 -9.02 2.64
C ASN A 103 -21.07 -8.74 3.44
N ASN A 104 -20.34 -9.73 3.97
CA ASN A 104 -19.03 -9.48 4.59
C ASN A 104 -17.95 -9.63 3.53
N THR A 105 -17.69 -8.55 2.79
CA THR A 105 -16.49 -8.46 1.95
C THR A 105 -15.26 -8.47 2.86
N PRO A 106 -14.35 -9.45 2.72
CA PRO A 106 -13.14 -9.51 3.53
C PRO A 106 -12.26 -8.28 3.29
N ALA A 107 -11.50 -7.91 4.33
CA ALA A 107 -10.60 -6.75 4.30
C ALA A 107 -9.41 -6.92 3.34
N SER A 108 -9.03 -8.16 3.03
CA SER A 108 -7.85 -8.51 2.23
C SER A 108 -8.06 -9.78 1.40
N TRP A 109 -7.15 -10.02 0.45
CA TRP A 109 -7.02 -11.32 -0.21
C TRP A 109 -6.54 -12.38 0.79
N PRO A 110 -6.96 -13.65 0.66
CA PRO A 110 -6.38 -14.75 1.43
C PRO A 110 -4.90 -14.93 1.10
N ASP A 111 -4.07 -15.21 2.11
CA ASP A 111 -2.63 -15.46 1.95
C ASP A 111 -2.33 -16.57 0.93
N ALA A 112 -3.20 -17.58 0.84
CA ALA A 112 -3.07 -18.66 -0.15
C ALA A 112 -3.16 -18.16 -1.61
N ILE A 113 -3.73 -16.97 -1.83
CA ILE A 113 -3.90 -16.35 -3.15
C ILE A 113 -2.84 -15.28 -3.35
N PHE A 114 -2.69 -14.39 -2.37
CA PHE A 114 -1.89 -13.20 -2.50
C PHE A 114 -1.24 -12.85 -1.15
N VAL A 115 0.09 -12.86 -1.15
CA VAL A 115 0.93 -12.25 -0.13
C VAL A 115 1.82 -11.26 -0.87
N GLU A 116 1.99 -10.08 -0.31
CA GLU A 116 2.89 -9.05 -0.82
C GLU A 116 4.02 -8.85 0.18
N GLU A 117 5.24 -8.99 -0.30
CA GLU A 117 6.46 -8.69 0.45
C GLU A 117 7.13 -7.50 -0.24
N ARG A 118 6.97 -6.32 0.36
CA ARG A 118 7.49 -5.07 -0.18
C ARG A 118 7.99 -4.16 0.92
N ASP A 119 8.73 -3.13 0.52
CA ASP A 119 9.14 -2.05 1.40
C ASP A 119 7.94 -1.31 1.99
N LEU A 120 8.18 -0.69 3.14
CA LEU A 120 7.23 0.14 3.86
C LEU A 120 7.34 1.59 3.37
N TYR A 121 6.22 2.25 3.09
CA TYR A 121 6.20 3.64 2.63
C TYR A 121 5.42 4.53 3.60
N CYS A 122 5.72 5.83 3.61
CA CYS A 122 4.98 6.82 4.40
C CYS A 122 3.48 6.82 4.06
N SER A 123 3.12 6.49 2.81
CA SER A 123 1.73 6.35 2.37
C SER A 123 1.00 5.17 3.02
N ASP A 124 1.68 4.24 3.67
CA ASP A 124 1.05 3.16 4.43
C ASP A 124 0.51 3.62 5.77
N PHE A 125 0.96 4.77 6.26
CA PHE A 125 0.60 5.32 7.56
C PHE A 125 -0.58 6.30 7.47
N PRO A 126 -1.33 6.49 8.57
CA PRO A 126 -2.38 7.50 8.64
C PRO A 126 -1.79 8.92 8.54
N GLN A 127 -2.35 9.73 7.65
CA GLN A 127 -1.91 11.11 7.37
C GLN A 127 -2.92 12.17 7.83
N ASN A 128 -3.99 11.78 8.53
CA ASN A 128 -5.13 12.61 8.92
C ASN A 128 -5.78 13.37 7.76
N THR A 129 -5.86 12.72 6.60
CA THR A 129 -6.55 13.22 5.41
C THR A 129 -8.02 12.81 5.39
N THR A 130 -8.82 13.39 4.50
CA THR A 130 -10.20 12.90 4.28
C THR A 130 -10.20 11.44 3.79
N ALA A 131 -9.20 11.03 3.01
CA ALA A 131 -9.05 9.65 2.54
C ALA A 131 -8.82 8.65 3.68
N ASP A 132 -8.14 9.08 4.75
CA ASP A 132 -7.89 8.27 5.94
C ASP A 132 -9.18 7.88 6.66
N SER A 133 -10.21 8.74 6.62
CA SER A 133 -11.52 8.39 7.19
C SER A 133 -12.18 7.20 6.50
N PHE A 134 -11.81 6.90 5.24
CA PHE A 134 -12.31 5.73 4.52
C PHE A 134 -11.39 4.51 4.67
N ARG A 135 -10.07 4.73 4.74
CA ARG A 135 -9.08 3.67 4.88
C ARG A 135 -9.07 3.07 6.29
N TRP A 136 -9.19 3.92 7.30
CA TRP A 136 -9.08 3.58 8.72
C TRP A 136 -10.43 3.72 9.44
N ASN A 137 -11.48 3.14 8.87
CA ASN A 137 -12.82 3.13 9.48
C ASN A 137 -13.21 1.81 10.15
N ASP A 138 -12.36 0.79 10.03
CA ASP A 138 -12.66 -0.57 10.43
C ASP A 138 -11.42 -1.20 11.07
N ILE A 139 -11.62 -1.79 12.25
CA ILE A 139 -10.53 -2.36 13.04
C ILE A 139 -9.87 -3.55 12.36
N GLU A 140 -10.64 -4.37 11.62
CA GLU A 140 -10.09 -5.53 10.93
C GLU A 140 -9.22 -5.10 9.75
N LYS A 141 -9.63 -4.06 9.00
CA LYS A 141 -8.76 -3.41 7.99
C LYS A 141 -7.52 -2.78 8.59
N PHE A 142 -7.63 -2.17 9.77
CA PHE A 142 -6.50 -1.57 10.45
C PHE A 142 -5.47 -2.63 10.87
N LYS A 143 -5.91 -3.75 11.46
CA LYS A 143 -5.05 -4.83 11.95
C LYS A 143 -4.25 -5.54 10.85
N VAL A 144 -4.75 -5.55 9.62
CA VAL A 144 -4.05 -6.16 8.47
C VAL A 144 -3.24 -5.14 7.65
N SER A 145 -3.19 -3.88 8.10
CA SER A 145 -2.47 -2.83 7.38
C SER A 145 -0.94 -2.92 7.59
N PRO A 146 -0.13 -2.51 6.60
CA PRO A 146 1.33 -2.49 6.75
C PRO A 146 1.80 -1.66 7.95
N ALA A 147 1.16 -0.51 8.22
CA ALA A 147 1.52 0.34 9.34
C ALA A 147 1.28 -0.32 10.71
N TYR A 148 0.15 -1.03 10.88
CA TYR A 148 -0.12 -1.75 12.12
C TYR A 148 0.80 -2.96 12.27
N LEU A 149 0.96 -3.77 11.22
CA LEU A 149 1.84 -4.94 11.25
C LEU A 149 3.28 -4.56 11.56
N TRP A 150 3.78 -3.45 10.98
CA TRP A 150 5.08 -2.87 11.31
C TRP A 150 5.17 -2.45 12.79
N LEU A 151 4.13 -1.85 13.37
CA LEU A 151 4.14 -1.46 14.78
C LEU A 151 4.28 -2.68 15.69
N ILE A 152 3.50 -3.73 15.44
CA ILE A 152 3.53 -4.94 16.26
C ILE A 152 4.89 -5.62 16.17
N SER A 153 5.39 -5.88 14.96
CA SER A 153 6.71 -6.50 14.79
C SER A 153 7.82 -5.66 15.44
N SER A 154 7.75 -4.33 15.32
CA SER A 154 8.70 -3.43 15.95
C SER A 154 8.69 -3.50 17.47
N VAL A 155 7.51 -3.62 18.09
CA VAL A 155 7.39 -3.72 19.55
C VAL A 155 7.83 -5.11 20.03
N GLU A 156 7.50 -6.18 19.29
CA GLU A 156 7.99 -7.55 19.55
C GLU A 156 9.52 -7.62 19.49
N GLU A 157 10.13 -7.05 18.44
CA GLU A 157 11.58 -6.94 18.29
C GLU A 157 12.25 -6.21 19.47
N ASN A 158 11.54 -5.26 20.08
CA ASN A 158 12.02 -4.51 21.25
C ASN A 158 11.62 -5.16 22.60
N GLY A 159 11.26 -6.45 22.60
CA GLY A 159 10.95 -7.20 23.81
C GLY A 159 9.56 -6.95 24.39
N GLY A 160 8.60 -6.59 23.55
CA GLY A 160 7.18 -6.40 23.93
C GLY A 160 6.84 -5.01 24.46
N SER A 161 7.79 -4.07 24.47
CA SER A 161 7.55 -2.67 24.86
C SER A 161 8.46 -1.73 24.08
N ALA A 162 7.93 -0.61 23.57
CA ALA A 162 8.74 0.39 22.87
C ALA A 162 8.30 1.83 23.14
N SER A 163 9.27 2.72 23.36
CA SER A 163 9.00 4.16 23.53
C SER A 163 8.78 4.86 22.19
N PHE A 164 8.01 5.95 22.18
CA PHE A 164 7.81 6.79 20.99
C PHE A 164 9.14 7.25 20.36
N GLY A 165 10.13 7.61 21.19
CA GLY A 165 11.45 8.01 20.71
C GLY A 165 12.19 6.90 19.97
N TRP A 166 12.06 5.65 20.42
CA TRP A 166 12.64 4.50 19.76
C TRP A 166 11.88 4.15 18.48
N LEU A 167 10.54 4.07 18.54
CA LEU A 167 9.68 3.77 17.39
C LEU A 167 9.85 4.80 16.27
N SER A 168 9.88 6.10 16.59
CA SER A 168 10.09 7.14 15.57
C SER A 168 11.47 7.09 14.92
N LYS A 169 12.50 6.63 15.65
CA LYS A 169 13.82 6.42 15.07
C LYS A 169 13.84 5.20 14.16
N LYS A 170 13.22 4.09 14.58
CA LYS A 170 13.10 2.87 13.77
C LYS A 170 12.28 3.15 12.50
N LEU A 171 11.13 3.82 12.62
CA LEU A 171 10.28 4.16 11.48
C LEU A 171 11.02 4.97 10.42
N HIS A 172 11.83 5.96 10.84
CA HIS A 172 12.64 6.75 9.92
C HIS A 172 13.65 5.90 9.13
N THR A 173 14.14 4.79 9.71
CA THR A 173 15.07 3.88 9.04
C THR A 173 14.32 2.91 8.13
N ASP A 174 13.13 2.46 8.54
CA ASP A 174 12.42 1.36 7.87
C ASP A 174 11.59 1.82 6.66
N VAL A 175 11.24 3.11 6.55
CA VAL A 175 10.50 3.61 5.38
C VAL A 175 11.40 3.86 4.16
N TYR A 176 10.93 3.44 2.99
CA TYR A 176 11.59 3.55 1.69
C TYR A 176 11.00 4.70 0.84
N ASP A 177 10.89 5.90 1.41
CA ASP A 177 10.50 7.07 0.63
C ASP A 177 11.73 7.81 0.07
N ASP A 178 11.61 8.29 -1.16
CA ASP A 178 12.62 9.11 -1.83
C ASP A 178 11.99 10.42 -2.35
N PRO A 179 12.46 11.61 -1.90
CA PRO A 179 13.51 11.81 -0.91
C PRO A 179 13.13 11.30 0.48
N ALA A 180 14.15 10.93 1.26
CA ALA A 180 13.97 10.48 2.64
C ALA A 180 13.09 11.48 3.41
N PRO A 181 12.07 11.00 4.12
CA PRO A 181 11.07 11.86 4.73
C PRO A 181 11.70 12.64 5.87
N TYR A 182 11.26 13.88 6.06
CA TYR A 182 11.71 14.67 7.19
C TYR A 182 11.33 13.99 8.50
N ARG A 183 12.24 13.99 9.48
CA ARG A 183 11.99 13.40 10.81
C ARG A 183 10.75 13.94 11.51
N ARG A 184 10.36 15.19 11.25
CA ARG A 184 9.10 15.75 11.75
C ARG A 184 7.91 14.96 11.20
N ASN A 185 7.87 14.72 9.90
CA ASN A 185 6.81 13.96 9.24
C ASN A 185 6.73 12.54 9.80
N ILE A 186 7.87 11.88 10.04
CA ILE A 186 7.90 10.54 10.67
C ILE A 186 7.21 10.53 12.04
N LYS A 187 7.45 11.55 12.87
CA LYS A 187 6.81 11.64 14.17
C LYS A 187 5.31 11.87 14.05
N GLU A 188 4.88 12.71 13.11
CA GLU A 188 3.46 12.97 12.83
C GLU A 188 2.76 11.67 12.36
N LEU A 189 3.38 10.89 11.46
CA LEU A 189 2.85 9.58 11.03
C LEU A 189 2.71 8.60 12.18
N LEU A 190 3.74 8.50 13.04
CA LEU A 190 3.71 7.62 14.21
C LEU A 190 2.63 8.07 15.20
N GLU A 191 2.50 9.37 15.46
CA GLU A 191 1.49 9.91 16.36
C GLU A 191 0.08 9.55 15.87
N ASN A 192 -0.20 9.75 14.58
CA ASN A 192 -1.49 9.40 13.99
C ASN A 192 -1.78 7.89 14.08
N LEU A 193 -0.77 7.04 13.85
CA LEU A 193 -0.90 5.59 14.01
C LEU A 193 -1.24 5.21 15.46
N LEU A 194 -0.55 5.80 16.45
CA LEU A 194 -0.83 5.52 17.86
C LEU A 194 -2.20 6.03 18.29
N ASP A 195 -2.66 7.14 17.73
CA ASP A 195 -4.02 7.63 17.96
C ASP A 195 -5.07 6.63 17.45
N LEU A 196 -4.86 6.01 16.29
CA LEU A 196 -5.73 4.92 15.82
C LEU A 196 -5.71 3.71 16.76
N VAL A 197 -4.54 3.32 17.29
CA VAL A 197 -4.47 2.23 18.28
C VAL A 197 -5.28 2.57 19.54
N VAL A 198 -5.22 3.82 20.01
CA VAL A 198 -6.01 4.28 21.17
C VAL A 198 -7.51 4.29 20.86
N VAL A 199 -7.91 4.67 19.64
CA VAL A 199 -9.30 4.72 19.21
C VAL A 199 -9.88 3.32 19.03
N PHE A 200 -9.17 2.42 18.35
CA PHE A 200 -9.64 1.07 18.04
C PHE A 200 -9.48 0.09 19.20
N GLN A 201 -8.51 0.32 20.09
CA GLN A 201 -8.20 -0.56 21.23
C GLN A 201 -8.06 -2.03 20.82
N PRO A 202 -7.19 -2.37 19.85
CA PRO A 202 -7.02 -3.75 19.42
C PRO A 202 -6.51 -4.62 20.56
N ASP A 203 -7.03 -5.85 20.64
CA ASP A 203 -6.69 -6.82 21.67
C ASP A 203 -5.16 -7.04 21.74
N GLY A 204 -4.63 -7.08 22.96
CA GLY A 204 -3.21 -7.34 23.21
C GLY A 204 -2.28 -6.15 22.99
N VAL A 205 -2.78 -4.95 22.64
CA VAL A 205 -1.93 -3.76 22.40
C VAL A 205 -2.40 -2.59 23.26
N CYS A 206 -1.46 -1.94 23.94
CA CYS A 206 -1.75 -0.78 24.78
C CYS A 206 -0.80 0.37 24.48
N VAL A 207 -1.34 1.59 24.43
CA VAL A 207 -0.58 2.83 24.35
C VAL A 207 -0.81 3.62 25.62
N GLU A 208 0.26 3.84 26.40
CA GLU A 208 0.23 4.76 27.53
C GLU A 208 0.80 6.11 27.08
N LYS A 209 0.10 7.20 27.37
CA LYS A 209 0.55 8.59 27.13
C LYS A 209 0.92 9.27 28.46
N PRO A 210 2.08 8.99 29.07
CA PRO A 210 2.55 9.78 30.22
C PRO A 210 2.95 11.18 29.76
N ASN A 211 3.08 12.12 30.71
CA ASN A 211 3.35 13.55 30.47
C ASN A 211 4.60 13.87 29.61
N VAL A 212 5.47 12.90 29.30
CA VAL A 212 6.76 13.11 28.62
C VAL A 212 6.87 12.38 27.27
N SER A 213 6.43 11.13 27.16
CA SER A 213 6.54 10.34 25.92
C SER A 213 5.64 9.13 25.96
N SER A 214 4.88 8.90 24.90
CA SER A 214 4.07 7.68 24.76
C SER A 214 4.93 6.41 24.76
N VAL A 215 4.38 5.32 25.29
CA VAL A 215 4.98 3.99 25.27
C VAL A 215 3.93 2.98 24.82
N VAL A 216 4.33 2.07 23.95
CA VAL A 216 3.50 0.98 23.43
C VAL A 216 3.94 -0.32 24.09
N PHE A 217 2.99 -1.17 24.47
CA PHE A 217 3.24 -2.48 25.07
C PHE A 217 2.31 -3.53 24.48
N LEU A 218 2.83 -4.75 24.33
CA LEU A 218 2.04 -5.93 24.02
C LEU A 218 1.66 -6.63 25.32
N ARG A 219 0.42 -7.12 25.40
CA ARG A 219 -0.11 -7.90 26.51
C ARG A 219 -0.40 -9.31 26.04
N ASP A 220 -0.06 -10.27 26.90
CA ASP A 220 -0.46 -11.67 26.76
C ASP A 220 -1.98 -11.87 26.91
#